data_AF-A0A5N3XRN9-F1
#
_entry.id   AF-A0A5N3XRN9-F1
#
_cell.length_a   1.000
_cell.length_b   1.000
_cell.length_c   1.000
_cell.angle_alpha   90.00
_cell.angle_beta   90.00
_cell.angle_gamma   90.00
#
_symmetry.space_group_name_H-M   'P 1'
#
loop_
_entity.id
_entity.type
_entity.pdbx_description
1 polymer ?
#
loop_
_entity_poly.entity_id
_entity_poly.type
_entity_poly.pdbx_seq_one_letter_code
_entity_poly.pdbx_strand_id
1 'polypeptide(L)'
;MKRQWGALLGLLCIQICWVRGVKVEQSPSVLSLQEGANSTLRCNFSTSINYVQWFQRDPGGSLISLFFIASGTKQNERLSSTVNSKERYSTLHITASQLEDAATYLCAVEAQCSLVICSLNPNCSCLSPSPCHGTDLHSSVCMALGSLIHFVSI
;
A
#
# COMPACT_ATOMS: atom_id res chain seq x y z
N MET A 1 -23.64 -6.04 -43.61
CA MET A 1 -22.73 -5.18 -42.81
C MET A 1 -23.12 -5.22 -41.32
N LYS A 2 -22.86 -6.32 -40.58
CA LYS A 2 -23.23 -6.42 -39.12
C LYS A 2 -22.26 -7.25 -38.27
N ARG A 3 -21.17 -7.78 -38.83
CA ARG A 3 -20.26 -8.74 -38.15
C ARG A 3 -18.92 -8.15 -37.67
N GLN A 4 -18.67 -6.89 -37.99
CA GLN A 4 -17.41 -6.17 -37.67
C GLN A 4 -17.44 -5.52 -36.28
N TRP A 5 -18.63 -5.17 -35.79
CA TRP A 5 -18.80 -4.43 -34.53
C TRP A 5 -18.61 -5.31 -33.30
N GLY A 6 -19.00 -6.59 -33.36
CA GLY A 6 -18.75 -7.55 -32.27
C GLY A 6 -17.26 -7.85 -32.05
N ALA A 7 -16.46 -7.82 -33.12
CA ALA A 7 -15.01 -7.98 -33.03
C ALA A 7 -14.33 -6.75 -32.41
N LEU A 8 -14.78 -5.54 -32.77
CA LEU A 8 -14.28 -4.28 -32.18
C LEU A 8 -14.69 -4.12 -30.72
N LEU A 9 -15.93 -4.46 -30.34
CA LEU A 9 -16.33 -4.51 -28.93
C LEU A 9 -15.55 -5.58 -28.15
N GLY A 10 -15.30 -6.75 -28.74
CA GLY A 10 -14.47 -7.80 -28.14
C GLY A 10 -13.03 -7.34 -27.89
N LEU A 11 -12.41 -6.67 -28.86
CA LEU A 11 -11.07 -6.08 -28.73
C LEU A 11 -11.01 -4.97 -27.67
N LEU A 12 -12.05 -4.12 -27.58
CA LEU A 12 -12.16 -3.10 -26.54
C LEU A 12 -12.30 -3.71 -25.14
N CYS A 13 -13.08 -4.80 -25.00
CA CYS A 13 -13.20 -5.54 -23.73
C CYS A 13 -11.89 -6.21 -23.29
N ILE A 14 -11.06 -6.69 -24.23
CA ILE A 14 -9.76 -7.31 -23.95
C ILE A 14 -8.75 -6.27 -23.43
N GLN A 15 -8.82 -5.02 -23.90
CA GLN A 15 -8.01 -3.90 -23.38
C GLN A 15 -8.43 -3.48 -21.96
N ILE A 16 -9.68 -3.74 -21.57
CA ILE A 16 -10.24 -3.41 -20.25
C ILE A 16 -9.96 -4.52 -19.21
N CYS A 17 -9.30 -5.62 -19.59
CA CYS A 17 -8.79 -6.64 -18.67
C CYS A 17 -7.57 -6.15 -17.88
N TRP A 18 -7.80 -5.10 -17.08
CA TRP A 18 -7.26 -4.85 -15.75
C TRP A 18 -5.77 -5.17 -15.58
N VAL A 19 -4.94 -4.14 -15.72
CA VAL A 19 -3.63 -4.11 -15.06
C VAL A 19 -3.89 -4.24 -13.56
N ARG A 20 -3.87 -5.47 -13.01
CA ARG A 20 -4.10 -5.72 -11.59
C ARG A 20 -2.85 -5.34 -10.81
N GLY A 21 -2.74 -4.06 -10.46
CA GLY A 21 -1.82 -3.62 -9.41
C GLY A 21 -2.21 -4.23 -8.06
N VAL A 22 -1.27 -4.25 -7.10
CA VAL A 22 -1.58 -4.69 -5.74
C VAL A 22 -2.53 -3.68 -5.10
N LYS A 23 -3.70 -4.15 -4.69
CA LYS A 23 -4.65 -3.34 -3.93
C LYS A 23 -4.17 -3.31 -2.49
N VAL A 24 -4.00 -2.10 -1.94
CA VAL A 24 -3.69 -1.88 -0.52
C VAL A 24 -4.82 -1.05 0.08
N GLU A 25 -5.44 -1.57 1.14
CA GLU A 25 -6.57 -0.94 1.82
C GLU A 25 -6.22 -0.69 3.27
N GLN A 26 -6.28 0.58 3.68
CA GLN A 26 -6.07 0.98 5.07
C GLN A 26 -7.40 1.26 5.77
N SER A 27 -7.50 0.84 7.04
CA SER A 27 -8.65 1.12 7.89
C SER A 27 -8.24 1.39 9.34
N PRO A 28 -8.97 2.27 10.04
CA PRO A 28 -9.94 3.23 9.49
C PRO A 28 -9.24 4.31 8.64
N SER A 29 -9.99 5.01 7.78
CA SER A 29 -9.46 6.14 6.98
C SER A 29 -9.26 7.40 7.82
N VAL A 30 -10.12 7.61 8.81
CA VAL A 30 -10.03 8.68 9.80
C VAL A 30 -10.28 8.07 11.18
N LEU A 31 -9.44 8.42 12.14
CA LEU A 31 -9.54 7.96 13.52
C LEU A 31 -9.49 9.14 14.48
N SER A 32 -10.55 9.31 15.26
CA SER A 32 -10.61 10.30 16.33
C SER A 32 -10.26 9.65 17.66
N LEU A 33 -9.25 10.18 18.35
CA LEU A 33 -8.76 9.62 19.62
C LEU A 33 -8.79 10.65 20.74
N GLN A 34 -8.84 10.15 21.97
CA GLN A 34 -8.48 10.89 23.17
C GLN A 34 -7.02 10.60 23.53
N GLU A 35 -6.38 11.56 24.18
CA GLU A 35 -5.02 11.35 24.71
C GLU A 35 -5.00 10.18 25.70
N GLY A 36 -3.94 9.37 25.63
CA GLY A 36 -3.79 8.14 26.40
C GLY A 36 -4.56 6.93 25.86
N ALA A 37 -5.43 7.09 24.84
CA ALA A 37 -6.13 5.96 24.24
C ALA A 37 -5.19 5.06 23.43
N ASN A 38 -5.51 3.77 23.35
CA ASN A 38 -4.82 2.83 22.44
C ASN A 38 -5.57 2.77 21.11
N SER A 39 -4.82 2.65 20.02
CA SER A 39 -5.40 2.57 18.68
C SER A 39 -4.69 1.56 17.80
N THR A 40 -5.39 1.10 16.76
CA THR A 40 -4.82 0.18 15.77
C THR A 40 -5.27 0.59 14.38
N LEU A 41 -4.30 0.84 13.51
CA LEU A 41 -4.50 0.96 12.07
C LEU A 41 -4.25 -0.40 11.44
N ARG A 42 -5.05 -0.76 10.44
CA ARG A 42 -4.92 -2.00 9.68
C ARG A 42 -4.67 -1.69 8.22
N CYS A 43 -3.80 -2.47 7.60
CA CYS A 43 -3.46 -2.42 6.19
C CYS A 43 -3.68 -3.83 5.60
N ASN A 44 -4.67 -4.00 4.74
CA ASN A 44 -4.90 -5.25 4.01
C ASN A 44 -4.35 -5.12 2.59
N PHE A 45 -3.89 -6.22 2.03
CA PHE A 45 -3.34 -6.23 0.67
C PHE A 45 -3.87 -7.42 -0.15
N SER A 46 -3.96 -7.27 -1.47
CA SER A 46 -4.62 -8.26 -2.33
C SER A 46 -3.79 -9.50 -2.65
N THR A 47 -2.48 -9.48 -2.41
CA THR A 47 -1.54 -10.55 -2.76
C THR A 47 -0.50 -10.77 -1.67
N SER A 48 0.26 -11.86 -1.72
CA SER A 48 1.43 -12.02 -0.85
C SER A 48 2.48 -10.94 -1.15
N ILE A 49 3.08 -10.39 -0.10
CA ILE A 49 4.07 -9.30 -0.16
C ILE A 49 5.41 -9.79 0.41
N ASN A 50 6.50 -9.14 0.05
CA ASN A 50 7.82 -9.38 0.63
C ASN A 50 8.01 -8.57 1.91
N TYR A 51 7.66 -7.29 1.87
CA TYR A 51 7.87 -6.33 2.95
C TYR A 51 6.70 -5.34 3.05
N VAL A 52 6.44 -4.89 4.28
CA VAL A 52 5.56 -3.77 4.58
C VAL A 52 6.37 -2.66 5.23
N GLN A 53 6.11 -1.43 4.80
CA GLN A 53 6.64 -0.23 5.42
C GLN A 53 5.51 0.66 5.94
N TRP A 54 5.64 1.08 7.19
CA TRP A 54 4.75 2.07 7.80
C TRP A 54 5.46 3.42 7.85
N PHE A 55 4.74 4.47 7.46
CA PHE A 55 5.19 5.84 7.52
C PHE A 55 4.23 6.71 8.33
N GLN A 56 4.78 7.74 8.96
CA GLN A 56 4.04 8.90 9.45
C GLN A 56 4.33 10.06 8.51
N ARG A 57 3.30 10.74 8.02
CA ARG A 57 3.45 11.99 7.27
C ARG A 57 3.36 13.16 8.23
N ASP A 58 4.43 13.95 8.30
CA ASP A 58 4.45 15.17 9.11
C ASP A 58 3.56 16.27 8.48
N PRO A 59 3.25 17.36 9.22
CA PRO A 59 2.51 18.49 8.67
C PRO A 59 3.19 19.19 7.48
N GLY A 60 4.51 19.05 7.34
CA GLY A 60 5.30 19.55 6.21
C GLY A 60 5.25 18.68 4.95
N GLY A 61 4.60 17.51 5.02
CA GLY A 61 4.48 16.54 3.94
C GLY A 61 5.62 15.51 3.85
N SER A 62 6.61 15.56 4.73
CA SER A 62 7.72 14.58 4.77
C SER A 62 7.23 13.24 5.31
N LEU A 63 7.75 12.15 4.74
CA LEU A 63 7.47 10.80 5.22
C LEU A 63 8.57 10.34 6.19
N ILE A 64 8.16 10.09 7.43
CA ILE A 64 9.02 9.51 8.47
C ILE A 64 8.77 8.01 8.51
N SER A 65 9.81 7.21 8.29
CA SER A 65 9.70 5.75 8.33
C SER A 65 9.60 5.26 9.78
N LEU A 66 8.52 4.53 10.08
CA LEU A 66 8.29 3.94 11.42
C LEU A 66 8.80 2.50 11.49
N PHE A 67 8.39 1.67 10.54
CA PHE A 67 8.73 0.25 10.52
C PHE A 67 8.96 -0.25 9.10
N PHE A 68 9.90 -1.18 8.94
CA PHE A 68 10.12 -1.99 7.74
C PHE A 68 10.19 -3.47 8.13
N ILE A 69 9.20 -4.28 7.71
CA ILE A 69 8.94 -5.62 8.26
C ILE A 69 8.55 -6.59 7.15
N ALA A 70 9.19 -7.76 7.10
CA ALA A 70 8.80 -8.85 6.21
C ALA A 70 7.64 -9.69 6.79
N SER A 71 7.76 -10.05 8.06
CA SER A 71 6.79 -10.86 8.80
C SER A 71 7.00 -10.70 10.32
N GLY A 72 5.99 -11.09 11.10
CA GLY A 72 6.04 -11.05 12.56
C GLY A 72 5.75 -9.67 13.13
N THR A 73 6.16 -9.44 14.37
CA THR A 73 5.89 -8.19 15.10
C THR A 73 7.21 -7.46 15.40
N LYS A 74 7.25 -6.16 15.15
CA LYS A 74 8.28 -5.26 15.67
C LYS A 74 7.64 -4.20 16.55
N GLN A 75 8.37 -3.77 17.57
CA GLN A 75 7.95 -2.72 18.49
C GLN A 75 9.06 -1.68 18.57
N ASN A 76 8.65 -0.42 18.63
CA ASN A 76 9.49 0.71 18.99
C ASN A 76 8.69 1.61 19.94
N GLU A 77 9.09 1.63 21.20
CA GLU A 77 8.43 2.41 22.25
C GLU A 77 6.91 2.13 22.33
N ARG A 78 6.09 3.15 22.08
CA ARG A 78 4.61 3.12 22.08
C ARG A 78 4.02 2.56 20.80
N LEU A 79 4.82 2.41 19.75
CA LEU A 79 4.39 1.93 18.44
C LEU A 79 4.76 0.45 18.27
N SER A 80 3.87 -0.33 17.69
CA SER A 80 4.19 -1.69 17.27
C SER A 80 3.52 -2.03 15.96
N SER A 81 4.20 -2.78 15.11
CA SER A 81 3.65 -3.23 13.84
C SER A 81 3.76 -4.73 13.70
N THR A 82 2.65 -5.36 13.31
CA THR A 82 2.58 -6.80 12.99
C THR A 82 2.34 -6.98 11.51
N VAL A 83 3.03 -7.93 10.88
CA VAL A 83 2.83 -8.32 9.49
C VAL A 83 2.54 -9.81 9.42
N ASN A 84 1.42 -10.14 8.79
CA ASN A 84 1.09 -11.50 8.41
C ASN A 84 0.88 -11.55 6.89
N SER A 85 1.94 -11.94 6.18
CA SER A 85 1.98 -12.00 4.72
C SER A 85 1.05 -13.09 4.17
N LYS A 86 0.77 -14.16 4.95
CA LYS A 86 -0.15 -15.24 4.57
C LYS A 86 -1.61 -14.80 4.64
N GLU A 87 -1.98 -14.15 5.74
CA GLU A 87 -3.33 -13.58 5.96
C GLU A 87 -3.51 -12.20 5.30
N ARG A 88 -2.46 -11.75 4.60
CA ARG A 88 -2.40 -10.55 3.79
C ARG A 88 -2.76 -9.25 4.51
N TYR A 89 -2.21 -9.07 5.70
CA TYR A 89 -2.37 -7.82 6.43
C TYR A 89 -1.14 -7.40 7.22
N SER A 90 -1.12 -6.11 7.55
CA SER A 90 -0.31 -5.52 8.59
C SER A 90 -1.16 -4.66 9.51
N THR A 91 -0.75 -4.52 10.77
CA THR A 91 -1.36 -3.60 11.72
C THR A 91 -0.30 -2.70 12.33
N LEU A 92 -0.60 -1.42 12.50
CA LEU A 92 0.18 -0.48 13.31
C LEU A 92 -0.63 -0.15 14.56
N HIS A 93 -0.12 -0.53 15.71
CA HIS A 93 -0.71 -0.30 17.01
C HIS A 93 0.02 0.83 17.73
N ILE A 94 -0.73 1.76 18.30
CA ILE A 94 -0.25 2.91 19.07
C ILE A 94 -0.80 2.78 20.48
N THR A 95 0.07 2.71 21.49
CA THR A 95 -0.33 2.72 22.89
C THR A 95 -0.16 4.10 23.49
N ALA A 96 -1.03 4.45 24.44
CA ALA A 96 -1.00 5.73 25.15
C ALA A 96 -0.81 6.92 24.18
N SER A 97 -1.74 7.06 23.22
CA SER A 97 -1.61 8.02 22.12
C SER A 97 -1.44 9.44 22.64
N GLN A 98 -0.50 10.20 22.07
CA GLN A 98 -0.17 11.57 22.47
C GLN A 98 -0.50 12.54 21.35
N LEU A 99 -0.58 13.84 21.65
CA LEU A 99 -0.92 14.87 20.66
C LEU A 99 0.04 14.88 19.45
N GLU A 100 1.31 14.50 19.62
CA GLU A 100 2.25 14.38 18.49
C GLU A 100 1.97 13.21 17.55
N ASP A 101 1.12 12.25 17.95
CA ASP A 101 0.67 11.16 17.08
C ASP A 101 -0.41 11.63 16.08
N ALA A 102 -0.85 12.90 16.16
CA ALA A 102 -1.79 13.48 15.20
C ALA A 102 -1.13 13.66 13.82
N ALA A 103 -1.30 12.68 12.94
CA ALA A 103 -0.67 12.64 11.63
C ALA A 103 -1.43 11.76 10.65
N THR A 104 -1.02 11.79 9.37
CA THR A 104 -1.46 10.80 8.39
C THR A 104 -0.49 9.63 8.37
N TYR A 105 -0.97 8.42 8.63
CA TYR A 105 -0.16 7.20 8.60
C TYR A 105 -0.38 6.44 7.30
N LEU A 106 0.72 6.04 6.65
CA LEU A 106 0.69 5.39 5.34
C LEU A 106 1.32 4.01 5.40
N CYS A 107 0.64 3.04 4.79
CA CYS A 107 1.16 1.70 4.57
C CYS A 107 1.61 1.57 3.13
N ALA A 108 2.86 1.14 2.95
CA ALA A 108 3.40 0.72 1.67
C ALA A 108 3.74 -0.76 1.72
N VAL A 109 3.50 -1.46 0.62
CA VAL A 109 3.87 -2.88 0.49
C VAL A 109 4.72 -3.07 -0.74
N GLU A 110 5.71 -3.94 -0.61
CA GLU A 110 6.55 -4.38 -1.71
C GLU A 110 6.09 -5.76 -2.15
N ALA A 111 5.65 -5.88 -3.40
CA ALA A 111 5.20 -7.13 -3.98
C ALA A 111 6.06 -7.51 -5.19
N GLN A 112 6.30 -8.81 -5.35
CA GLN A 112 6.90 -9.34 -6.56
C GLN A 112 5.87 -9.26 -7.70
N CYS A 113 6.18 -8.49 -8.74
CA CYS A 113 5.45 -8.55 -10.00
C CYS A 113 6.16 -9.55 -10.92
N SER A 114 5.44 -10.58 -11.38
CA SER A 114 5.91 -11.38 -12.50
C SER A 114 5.64 -10.61 -13.81
N LEU A 115 6.69 -10.02 -14.39
CA LEU A 115 6.63 -9.29 -15.67
C LEU A 115 6.47 -10.19 -16.90
N VAL A 116 5.66 -11.26 -16.85
CA VAL A 116 5.51 -12.14 -18.02
C VAL A 116 4.75 -11.46 -19.17
N ILE A 117 4.06 -10.31 -18.94
CA ILE A 117 3.20 -9.67 -19.96
C ILE A 117 3.45 -8.15 -20.14
N CYS A 118 4.50 -7.57 -19.55
CA CYS A 118 4.76 -6.12 -19.71
C CYS A 118 5.47 -5.74 -21.03
N SER A 119 5.89 -6.71 -21.85
CA SER A 119 6.64 -6.49 -23.08
C SER A 119 5.82 -5.98 -24.28
N LEU A 120 4.52 -5.69 -24.10
CA LEU A 120 3.63 -5.36 -25.23
C LEU A 120 2.94 -3.98 -25.16
N ASN A 121 3.24 -3.11 -24.18
CA ASN A 121 2.61 -1.80 -24.11
C ASN A 121 3.61 -0.63 -24.00
N PRO A 122 3.67 0.31 -24.98
CA PRO A 122 4.60 1.44 -24.98
C PRO A 122 4.28 2.54 -23.95
N ASN A 123 3.21 2.43 -23.15
CA ASN A 123 2.78 3.48 -22.21
C ASN A 123 3.03 3.19 -20.72
N CYS A 124 3.87 2.21 -20.39
CA CYS A 124 4.33 2.02 -19.01
C CYS A 124 5.45 3.00 -18.68
N SER A 125 5.11 4.19 -18.16
CA SER A 125 6.09 5.09 -17.56
C SER A 125 6.46 4.61 -16.17
N CYS A 126 7.39 3.65 -16.10
CA CYS A 126 8.16 3.38 -14.90
C CYS A 126 9.18 4.52 -14.73
N LEU A 127 9.21 5.17 -13.57
CA LEU A 127 10.36 5.98 -13.17
C LEU A 127 11.51 5.03 -12.77
N SER A 128 12.07 4.31 -13.74
CA SER A 128 13.37 3.64 -13.56
C SER A 128 14.33 4.08 -14.67
N PRO A 129 15.63 4.26 -14.37
CA PRO A 129 16.60 4.78 -15.35
C PRO A 129 17.17 3.71 -16.30
N SER A 130 16.61 2.49 -16.36
CA SER A 130 17.27 1.34 -16.99
C SER A 130 16.40 0.64 -18.04
N PRO A 131 16.93 0.30 -19.24
CA PRO A 131 16.21 -0.50 -20.24
C PRO A 131 15.98 -1.94 -19.74
N CYS A 132 14.74 -2.42 -19.77
CA CYS A 132 14.37 -3.75 -19.27
C CYS A 132 14.89 -4.86 -20.19
N HIS A 133 15.70 -5.78 -19.67
CA HIS A 133 16.25 -6.92 -20.40
C HIS A 133 15.72 -8.23 -19.80
N GLY A 134 14.62 -8.76 -20.35
CA GLY A 134 14.25 -10.19 -20.41
C GLY A 134 14.08 -11.05 -19.15
N THR A 135 14.64 -10.74 -17.97
CA THR A 135 14.61 -11.62 -16.78
C THR A 135 14.54 -10.86 -15.45
N ASP A 136 14.00 -9.64 -15.45
CA ASP A 136 14.00 -8.81 -14.24
C ASP A 136 12.76 -9.10 -13.38
N LEU A 137 12.97 -9.78 -12.24
CA LEU A 137 12.00 -9.84 -11.15
C LEU A 137 11.90 -8.44 -10.54
N HIS A 138 11.08 -7.57 -11.14
CA HIS A 138 10.99 -6.20 -10.69
C HIS A 138 10.04 -6.09 -9.49
N SER A 139 10.56 -5.52 -8.41
CA SER A 139 9.79 -5.27 -7.21
C SER A 139 8.96 -4.00 -7.38
N SER A 140 7.64 -4.10 -7.17
CA SER A 140 6.74 -2.95 -7.23
C SER A 140 6.34 -2.54 -5.82
N VAL A 141 6.51 -1.26 -5.50
CA VAL A 141 6.03 -0.65 -4.26
C VAL A 141 4.64 -0.08 -4.50
N CYS A 142 3.65 -0.53 -3.72
CA CYS A 142 2.28 -0.03 -3.77
C CYS A 142 1.91 0.60 -2.42
N MET A 143 1.32 1.79 -2.45
CA MET A 143 0.94 2.56 -1.25
C MET A 143 -0.58 2.62 -1.11
N ALA A 144 -1.08 2.59 0.12
CA ALA A 144 -2.47 2.88 0.42
C ALA A 144 -2.73 4.40 0.52
N LEU A 145 -4.01 4.77 0.54
CA LEU A 145 -4.49 6.17 0.61
C LEU A 145 -4.18 6.86 1.96
N GLY A 146 -3.78 6.10 2.99
CA GLY A 146 -3.44 6.61 4.31
C GLY A 146 -4.61 6.65 5.29
N SER A 147 -4.27 6.72 6.57
CA SER A 147 -5.20 6.86 7.70
C SER A 147 -4.86 8.14 8.47
N LEU A 148 -5.81 9.07 8.57
CA LEU A 148 -5.64 10.30 9.34
C LEU A 148 -6.02 10.06 10.80
N ILE A 149 -5.10 10.32 11.73
CA ILE A 149 -5.38 10.35 13.17
C ILE A 149 -5.53 11.81 13.59
N HIS A 150 -6.58 12.11 14.34
CA HIS A 150 -6.79 13.42 14.96
C HIS A 150 -7.35 13.26 16.38
N PHE A 151 -7.09 14.26 17.23
CA PHE A 151 -7.58 14.25 18.60
C PHE A 151 -8.88 15.05 18.75
N VAL A 152 -9.75 14.56 19.62
CA VAL A 152 -10.95 15.26 20.07
C VAL A 152 -10.71 15.85 21.46
N SER A 153 -10.97 17.15 21.61
CA SER A 153 -10.99 17.82 22.91
C SER A 153 -12.24 17.42 23.69
N ILE A 154 -12.08 17.18 24.99
CA ILE A 154 -13.18 16.96 25.95
C ILE A 154 -13.72 18.31 26.40
#